data_AF-A0A562T846-F1
#
_entry.id   AF-A0A562T846-F1
#
_cell.length_a   1.000
_cell.length_b   1.000
_cell.length_c   1.000
_cell.angle_alpha   90.00
_cell.angle_beta   90.00
_cell.angle_gamma   90.00
#
_symmetry.space_group_name_H-M   'P 1'
#
loop_
_entity.id
_entity.type
_entity.pdbx_description
1 polymer ?
#
loop_
_entity_poly.entity_id
_entity_poly.type
_entity_poly.pdbx_seq_one_letter_code
_entity_poly.pdbx_strand_id
1 'polypeptide(L)' 'MITQKDTKGTRTFIWITRLVRWGMGIAIIWAGGGFEGAWPALVFGGALIITGFFRPRGCLGESCNIR' A
#
# COMPACT_ATOMS: atom_id res chain seq x y z
N MET A 1 -24.89 -22.38 2.03
CA MET A 1 -24.48 -21.51 3.15
C MET A 1 -22.96 -21.40 3.10
N ILE A 2 -22.43 -20.28 2.60
CA ILE A 2 -20.98 -20.08 2.49
C ILE A 2 -20.59 -19.15 3.65
N THR A 3 -19.71 -19.68 4.49
CA THR A 3 -19.33 -19.18 5.81
C THR A 3 -18.77 -17.76 5.76
N GLN A 4 -19.50 -16.81 6.33
CA GLN A 4 -19.02 -15.47 6.70
C GLN A 4 -18.09 -15.57 7.93
N LYS A 5 -16.87 -16.08 7.77
CA LYS A 5 -15.79 -15.96 8.77
C LYS A 5 -14.54 -15.45 8.07
N ASP A 6 -14.44 -14.13 7.83
CA ASP A 6 -13.23 -13.30 8.06
C ASP A 6 -13.32 -11.85 7.52
N THR A 7 -14.45 -11.17 7.71
CA THR A 7 -14.59 -9.76 7.32
C THR A 7 -13.68 -8.84 8.15
N LYS A 8 -13.35 -9.20 9.40
CA LYS A 8 -12.42 -8.45 10.25
C LYS A 8 -10.96 -8.64 9.81
N GLY A 9 -10.49 -9.88 9.62
CA GLY A 9 -9.11 -10.16 9.21
C GLY A 9 -8.78 -9.56 7.85
N THR A 10 -9.72 -9.60 6.89
CA THR A 10 -9.53 -9.00 5.57
C THR A 10 -9.34 -7.48 5.65
N ARG A 11 -10.18 -6.77 6.43
CA ARG A 11 -10.01 -5.32 6.61
C ARG A 11 -8.68 -4.98 7.30
N THR A 12 -8.33 -5.69 8.36
CA THR A 12 -7.06 -5.49 9.08
C THR A 12 -5.86 -5.77 8.18
N PHE A 13 -5.89 -6.83 7.38
CA PHE A 13 -4.86 -7.17 6.41
C PHE A 13 -4.65 -6.08 5.35
N ILE A 14 -5.74 -5.45 4.89
CA ILE A 14 -5.69 -4.31 3.96
C ILE A 14 -5.02 -3.08 4.59
N TRP A 15 -5.33 -2.80 5.86
CA TRP A 15 -4.70 -1.69 6.59
C TRP A 15 -3.22 -1.95 6.89
N ILE A 16 -2.86 -3.19 7.24
CA ILE A 16 -1.46 -3.60 7.47
C ILE A 16 -0.65 -3.47 6.17
N THR A 17 -1.17 -3.98 5.05
CA THR A 17 -0.47 -3.86 3.75
C THR A 17 -0.33 -2.39 3.32
N ARG A 18 -1.28 -1.52 3.66
CA ARG A 18 -1.14 -0.06 3.50
C ARG A 18 -0.01 0.50 4.36
N LEU A 19 0.01 0.17 5.65
CA LEU A 19 1.05 0.63 6.59
C LEU A 19 2.45 0.18 6.16
N VAL A 20 2.61 -1.08 5.74
CA VAL A 20 3.90 -1.61 5.25
C VAL A 20 4.38 -0.84 4.03
N ARG A 21 3.48 -0.56 3.08
CA ARG A 21 3.82 0.13 1.82
C ARG A 21 4.14 1.61 2.04
N TRP A 22 3.43 2.27 2.95
CA TRP A 22 3.76 3.62 3.41
C TRP A 22 5.10 3.66 4.16
N GLY A 23 5.32 2.71 5.07
CA GLY A 23 6.57 2.58 5.82
C GLY A 23 7.78 2.36 4.90
N MET A 24 7.62 1.54 3.87
CA MET A 24 8.67 1.30 2.87
C MET A 24 8.99 2.56 2.06
N GLY A 25 7.96 3.32 1.63
CA GLY A 25 8.15 4.59 0.93
C GLY A 25 8.87 5.63 1.79
N ILE A 26 8.48 5.76 3.06
CA ILE A 26 9.15 6.65 4.03
C ILE A 26 10.60 6.21 4.25
N ALA A 27 10.86 4.91 4.42
CA ALA A 27 12.21 4.38 4.61
C ALA A 27 13.13 4.69 3.41
N ILE A 28 12.63 4.61 2.17
CA ILE A 28 13.38 4.95 0.96
C ILE A 28 13.71 6.45 0.93
N ILE A 29 12.74 7.32 1.26
CA ILE A 29 12.94 8.76 1.36
C ILE A 29 13.98 9.08 2.43
N TRP A 30 13.89 8.44 3.60
CA TRP A 30 14.77 8.70 4.74
C TRP A 30 16.20 8.21 4.50
N ALA A 31 16.36 7.02 3.92
CA ALA A 31 17.66 6.46 3.59
C ALA A 31 18.33 7.20 2.42
N GLY A 32 17.54 7.66 1.44
CA GLY A 32 18.05 8.37 0.27
C GLY A 32 18.31 9.85 0.52
N GLY A 33 17.44 10.56 1.24
CA GLY A 33 17.41 12.01 1.32
C GLY A 33 18.64 12.70 1.94
N GLY A 34 19.54 11.94 2.59
CA GLY A 34 20.77 12.46 3.17
C GLY A 34 21.93 12.68 2.18
N PHE A 35 21.79 12.26 0.92
CA PHE A 35 22.87 12.32 -0.07
C PHE A 35 22.64 13.42 -1.13
N GLU A 36 23.72 14.11 -1.51
CA GLU A 36 23.68 15.04 -2.65
C GLU A 36 23.30 14.29 -3.93
N GLY A 37 22.27 14.76 -4.63
CA GLY A 37 21.73 14.09 -5.81
C GLY A 37 20.68 13.02 -5.53
N ALA A 38 20.19 12.87 -4.30
CA ALA A 38 19.16 11.88 -3.93
C ALA A 38 17.72 12.21 -4.37
N TRP A 39 17.53 13.18 -5.26
CA TRP A 39 16.23 13.50 -5.83
C TRP A 39 15.48 12.28 -6.41
N PRO A 40 16.11 11.23 -6.98
CA PRO A 40 15.39 10.06 -7.46
C PRO A 40 14.79 9.27 -6.29
N ALA A 41 15.48 9.17 -5.15
CA ALA A 41 14.95 8.47 -3.98
C ALA A 41 13.71 9.18 -3.41
N LEU A 42 13.69 10.52 -3.44
CA LEU A 42 12.52 11.32 -3.07
C LEU A 42 11.35 11.09 -4.05
N VAL A 43 11.62 11.06 -5.36
CA VAL A 43 10.61 10.83 -6.40
C VAL A 43 10.04 9.42 -6.33
N PHE A 44 10.90 8.40 -6.24
CA PHE A 44 10.48 6.99 -6.14
C PHE A 44 9.74 6.71 -4.84
N GLY A 45 10.26 7.20 -3.71
CA GLY A 45 9.60 7.06 -2.42
C GLY A 45 8.25 7.78 -2.36
N GLY A 46 8.17 9.00 -2.90
CA GLY A 46 6.92 9.75 -3.03
C GLY A 46 5.89 9.03 -3.92
N ALA A 47 6.31 8.53 -5.09
CA ALA A 47 5.45 7.77 -5.98
C ALA A 47 4.93 6.47 -5.33
N LEU A 48 5.75 5.78 -4.53
CA LEU A 48 5.34 4.60 -3.77
C LEU A 48 4.27 4.91 -2.72
N ILE A 49 4.38 6.05 -2.03
CA ILE A 49 3.38 6.51 -1.07
C ILE A 49 2.06 6.86 -1.78
N ILE A 50 2.13 7.65 -2.85
CA ILE A 50 0.95 8.11 -3.61
C ILE A 50 0.20 6.92 -4.24
N THR A 51 0.93 6.02 -4.92
CA THR A 51 0.35 4.81 -5.52
C THR A 51 -0.05 3.77 -4.48
N GLY A 52 0.46 3.86 -3.25
CA GLY A 52 -0.04 3.06 -2.11
C GLY A 52 -1.37 3.57 -1.56
N PHE A 53 -1.67 4.86 -1.70
CA PHE A 53 -2.94 5.45 -1.28
C PHE A 53 -4.07 5.13 -2.26
N PHE A 54 -3.81 5.33 -3.56
CA PHE A 54 -4.73 5.03 -4.65
C PHE A 54 -4.67 3.54 -5.03
N ARG A 55 -5.36 2.70 -4.26
CA ARG A 55 -5.58 1.31 -4.65
C ARG A 55 -6.55 1.28 -5.84
N PRO A 56 -6.23 0.65 -6.99
CA PRO A 56 -7.26 0.32 -7.97
C PRO A 56 -8.29 -0.56 -7.27
N ARG A 57 -9.58 -0.34 -7.55
CA ARG A 57 -10.69 -1.16 -7.02
C ARG A 57 -10.72 -2.55 -7.66
N GLY A 58 -9.56 -3.18 -7.81
CA GLY A 58 -9.41 -4.55 -8.25
C GLY A 58 -9.73 -5.48 -7.10
N CYS A 59 -10.79 -6.26 -7.29
CA CYS A 59 -11.28 -7.30 -6.41
C CYS A 59 -10.13 -8.10 -5.74
N LEU A 60 -10.05 -8.05 -4.41
CA LEU A 60 -9.21 -8.97 -3.64
C LEU A 60 -10.11 -10.06 -3.04
N GLY A 61 -9.90 -11.31 -3.46
CA GLY A 61 -10.70 -12.48 -3.09
C GLY A 61 -11.92 -12.70 -3.99
N GLU A 62 -12.78 -13.67 -3.64
CA GLU A 62 -14.02 -14.05 -4.35
C GLU A 62 -15.08 -12.91 -4.42
N SER A 63 -14.78 -11.71 -3.92
CA SER A 63 -15.69 -10.57 -3.89
C SER A 63 -15.49 -9.66 -5.10
N CYS A 64 -15.57 -10.23 -6.31
CA CYS A 64 -15.72 -9.44 -7.52
C CYS A 64 -17.20 -9.35 -7.89
N ASN A 65 -17.92 -8.46 -7.21
CA ASN A 65 -19.26 -8.08 -7.66
C ASN A 65 -19.09 -6.96 -8.70
N ILE A 66 -18.81 -7.36 -9.93
CA ILE A 66 -19.08 -6.53 -11.10
C ILE A 66 -20.61 -6.37 -11.19
N ARG A 67 -21.11 -5.23 -10.73
CA ARG A 67 -22.44 -4.78 -11.08
C ARG A 67 -22.33 -3.59 -12.01
#